data_AF-A0AB36ZFX8-F1
#
_entry.id   AF-A0AB36ZFX8-F1
#
_cell.length_a   1.000
_cell.length_b   1.000
_cell.length_c   1.000
_cell.angle_alpha   90.00
_cell.angle_beta   90.00
_cell.angle_gamma   90.00
#
_symmetry.space_group_name_H-M   'P 1'
#
loop_
_entity.id
_entity.type
_entity.pdbx_description
1 polymer ?
#
loop_
_entity_poly.entity_id
_entity_poly.type
_entity_poly.pdbx_seq_one_letter_code
_entity_poly.pdbx_strand_id
1 'polypeptide(L)'
;MPPLDTRTPTPRLAASRRPLDVVAIAAAALVNERYLDRRFTVHHLAAELRMPALLLRLRFRRCYGLGLDEHLALRRLELAAVLMASTPVALGGLDRIARGSGYRGTAELDRDHRRHRRSSALAAWFRAAPRPEREHRPGIRPEEELLAAAPGAATPARPSSIRSAPVTPLRRRA
;
A
#
# COMPACT_ATOMS: atom_id res chain seq x y z
N MET A 1 38.04 -42.00 -47.61
CA MET A 1 37.48 -41.39 -46.38
C MET A 1 38.18 -40.06 -46.14
N PRO A 2 37.53 -38.90 -46.33
CA PRO A 2 38.15 -37.62 -45.99
C PRO A 2 38.08 -37.40 -44.47
N PRO A 3 39.04 -36.69 -43.85
CA PRO A 3 38.97 -36.36 -42.43
C PRO A 3 37.89 -35.29 -42.20
N LEU A 4 37.02 -35.53 -41.22
CA LEU A 4 36.03 -34.58 -40.73
C LEU A 4 36.75 -33.45 -40.01
N ASP A 5 36.62 -32.24 -40.56
CA ASP A 5 37.17 -31.00 -40.02
C ASP A 5 36.37 -30.62 -38.75
N THR A 6 36.85 -31.01 -37.57
CA THR A 6 36.26 -30.67 -36.27
C THR A 6 36.61 -29.24 -35.88
N ARG A 7 36.11 -28.26 -36.62
CA ARG A 7 36.13 -26.87 -36.18
C ARG A 7 34.99 -26.66 -35.20
N THR A 8 35.30 -26.81 -33.91
CA THR A 8 34.45 -26.35 -32.81
C THR A 8 34.11 -24.87 -33.07
N PRO A 9 32.83 -24.49 -33.22
CA PRO A 9 32.50 -23.08 -33.33
C PRO A 9 32.77 -22.46 -31.97
N THR A 10 33.85 -21.68 -31.87
CA THR A 10 34.09 -20.80 -30.72
C THR A 10 32.84 -19.95 -30.52
N PRO A 11 32.13 -20.05 -29.38
CA PRO A 11 31.03 -19.14 -29.11
C PRO A 11 31.64 -17.75 -29.04
N ARG A 12 31.27 -16.87 -29.99
CA ARG A 12 31.59 -15.45 -29.88
C ARG A 12 30.87 -14.95 -28.64
N LEU A 13 31.60 -14.87 -27.53
CA LEU A 13 31.27 -14.01 -26.40
C LEU A 13 31.37 -12.56 -26.88
N ALA A 14 30.42 -12.16 -27.72
CA ALA A 14 30.06 -10.77 -27.89
C ALA A 14 29.33 -10.36 -26.61
N ALA A 15 30.07 -10.32 -25.49
CA ALA A 15 29.72 -9.46 -24.38
C ALA A 15 29.84 -8.04 -24.93
N SER A 16 28.79 -7.57 -25.60
CA SER A 16 28.68 -6.19 -26.03
C SER A 16 28.66 -5.39 -24.74
N ARG A 17 29.84 -4.93 -24.29
CA ARG A 17 29.97 -3.93 -23.24
C ARG A 17 29.37 -2.67 -23.83
N ARG A 18 28.04 -2.57 -23.81
CA ARG A 18 27.34 -1.35 -24.17
C ARG A 18 27.90 -0.27 -23.23
N PRO A 19 28.37 0.87 -23.77
CA PRO A 19 28.86 1.94 -22.93
C PRO A 19 27.75 2.32 -21.94
N LEU A 20 28.15 2.48 -20.68
CA LEU A 20 27.29 2.84 -19.58
C LEU A 20 26.63 4.20 -19.91
N ASP A 21 25.30 4.25 -19.89
CA ASP A 21 24.60 5.49 -20.19
C ASP A 21 24.49 6.35 -18.93
N VAL A 22 25.48 7.24 -18.76
CA VAL A 22 25.57 8.14 -17.61
C VAL A 22 24.30 9.01 -17.46
N VAL A 23 23.66 9.38 -18.57
CA VAL A 23 22.43 10.18 -18.52
C VAL A 23 21.25 9.37 -17.99
N ALA A 24 21.13 8.11 -18.41
CA ALA A 24 20.10 7.22 -17.88
C ALA A 24 20.32 6.96 -16.37
N ILE A 25 21.56 6.84 -15.93
CA ILE A 25 21.91 6.68 -14.52
C ILE A 25 21.60 7.93 -13.70
N ALA A 26 21.98 9.11 -14.19
CA ALA A 26 21.64 10.38 -13.57
C ALA A 26 20.12 10.55 -13.47
N ALA A 27 19.37 10.18 -14.50
CA ALA A 27 17.91 10.22 -14.48
C ALA A 27 17.30 9.30 -13.41
N ALA A 28 17.81 8.07 -13.25
CA ALA A 28 17.36 7.17 -12.19
C ALA A 28 17.67 7.71 -10.79
N ALA A 29 18.87 8.27 -10.59
CA ALA A 29 19.28 8.88 -9.33
C ALA A 29 18.37 10.06 -8.95
N LEU A 30 18.15 10.99 -9.89
CA LEU A 30 17.28 12.15 -9.67
C LEU A 30 15.82 11.75 -9.40
N VAL A 31 15.32 10.69 -10.04
CA VAL A 31 14.00 10.14 -9.70
C VAL A 31 13.97 9.65 -8.26
N ASN A 32 14.97 8.88 -7.81
CA ASN A 32 15.02 8.38 -6.43
C ASN A 32 15.12 9.51 -5.40
N GLU A 33 15.81 10.60 -5.71
CA GLU A 33 15.94 11.75 -4.82
C GLU A 33 14.67 12.60 -4.76
N ARG A 34 13.94 12.72 -5.87
CA ARG A 34 12.90 13.75 -6.04
C ARG A 34 11.51 13.22 -6.35
N TYR A 35 11.26 11.90 -6.30
CA TYR A 35 9.93 11.34 -6.57
C TYR A 35 8.83 11.88 -5.64
N LEU A 36 9.19 12.36 -4.45
CA LEU A 36 8.28 13.02 -3.50
C LEU A 36 7.85 14.43 -3.92
N ASP A 37 8.62 15.10 -4.77
CA ASP A 37 8.23 16.40 -5.29
C ASP A 37 7.08 16.25 -6.30
N ARG A 38 5.93 16.80 -5.93
CA ARG A 38 4.68 16.76 -6.72
C ARG A 38 4.77 17.57 -8.03
N ARG A 39 5.75 18.47 -8.13
CA ARG A 39 6.06 19.24 -9.35
C ARG A 39 7.08 18.55 -10.23
N PHE A 40 7.78 17.54 -9.71
CA PHE A 40 8.75 16.76 -10.47
C PHE A 40 8.04 15.93 -11.54
N THR A 41 8.46 16.13 -12.79
CA THR A 41 7.94 15.46 -13.98
C THR A 41 9.10 15.06 -14.88
N VAL A 42 8.89 14.07 -15.75
CA VAL A 42 9.90 13.67 -16.74
C VAL A 42 10.29 14.81 -17.68
N HIS A 43 9.37 15.73 -17.98
CA HIS A 43 9.66 16.92 -18.77
C HIS A 43 10.60 17.90 -18.03
N HIS A 44 10.39 18.10 -16.72
CA HIS A 44 11.27 18.94 -15.92
C HIS A 44 12.67 18.31 -15.77
N LEU A 45 12.73 17.01 -15.52
CA LEU A 45 13.99 16.24 -15.48
C LEU A 45 14.75 16.33 -16.82
N ALA A 46 14.04 16.21 -17.95
CA ALA A 46 14.64 16.33 -19.27
C ALA A 46 15.24 17.73 -19.52
N ALA A 47 14.54 18.78 -19.08
CA ALA A 47 15.04 20.16 -19.16
C ALA A 47 16.30 20.36 -18.30
N GLU A 48 16.33 19.80 -17.08
CA GLU A 48 17.48 19.87 -16.17
C GLU A 48 18.71 19.13 -16.72
N LEU A 49 18.50 17.95 -17.32
CA LEU A 49 19.54 17.18 -18.00
C LEU A 49 19.89 17.74 -19.39
N ARG A 50 19.28 18.88 -19.80
CA ARG A 50 19.45 19.52 -21.12
C ARG A 50 19.30 18.54 -22.28
N MET A 51 18.30 17.67 -22.19
CA MET A 51 18.04 16.61 -23.18
C MET A 51 16.57 16.62 -23.64
N PRO A 52 16.28 16.36 -24.92
CA PRO A 52 14.90 16.16 -25.36
C PRO A 52 14.24 15.00 -24.59
N ALA A 53 13.04 15.22 -24.07
CA ALA A 53 12.34 14.23 -23.23
C ALA A 53 12.14 12.87 -23.93
N LEU A 54 11.90 12.87 -25.24
CA LEU A 54 11.78 11.63 -26.02
C LEU A 54 13.10 10.85 -26.05
N LEU A 55 14.22 11.53 -26.28
CA LEU A 55 15.55 10.91 -26.29
C LEU A 55 15.91 10.36 -24.90
N LEU A 56 15.62 11.11 -23.84
CA LEU A 56 15.82 10.66 -22.47
C LEU A 56 15.04 9.38 -22.17
N ARG A 57 13.76 9.33 -22.55
CA ARG A 57 12.90 8.14 -22.40
C ARG A 57 13.46 6.93 -23.15
N LEU A 58 13.92 7.11 -24.39
CA LEU A 58 14.49 6.04 -25.21
C LEU A 58 15.79 5.49 -24.62
N ARG A 59 16.69 6.39 -24.21
CA ARG A 59 17.97 6.02 -23.56
C ARG A 59 17.71 5.27 -22.26
N PHE A 60 16.83 5.81 -21.41
CA PHE A 60 16.45 5.17 -20.16
C PHE A 60 15.88 3.76 -20.38
N ARG A 61 14.92 3.62 -21.31
CA ARG A 61 14.32 2.32 -21.62
C ARG A 61 15.34 1.31 -22.15
N ARG A 62 16.31 1.76 -22.95
CA ARG A 62 17.38 0.89 -23.46
C ARG A 62 18.30 0.37 -22.35
N CYS A 63 18.51 1.17 -21.31
CA CYS A 63 19.40 0.84 -20.20
C CYS A 63 18.72 0.02 -19.09
N TYR A 64 17.47 0.33 -18.76
CA TYR A 64 16.76 -0.29 -17.62
C TYR A 64 15.66 -1.26 -18.03
N GLY A 65 15.32 -1.36 -19.32
CA GLY A 65 14.24 -2.23 -19.80
C GLY A 65 12.81 -1.75 -19.47
N LEU A 66 12.66 -0.63 -18.76
CA LEU A 66 11.36 -0.05 -18.35
C LEU A 66 11.28 1.45 -18.69
N GLY A 67 10.07 1.98 -18.80
CA GLY A 67 9.87 3.39 -19.19
C GLY A 67 10.23 4.36 -18.06
N LEU A 68 10.79 5.53 -18.38
CA LEU A 68 11.14 6.52 -17.34
C LEU A 68 9.93 7.03 -16.55
N ASP A 69 8.79 7.28 -17.22
CA ASP A 69 7.55 7.65 -16.52
C ASP A 69 7.04 6.50 -15.62
N GLU A 70 7.21 5.25 -16.07
CA GLU A 70 6.90 4.07 -15.28
C GLU A 70 7.83 3.92 -14.08
N HIS A 71 9.12 4.23 -14.22
CA HIS A 71 10.06 4.22 -13.10
C HIS A 71 9.61 5.18 -11.98
N LEU A 72 9.26 6.41 -12.34
CA LEU A 72 8.76 7.41 -11.40
C LEU A 72 7.45 6.94 -10.72
N ALA A 73 6.51 6.41 -11.51
CA ALA A 73 5.26 5.88 -10.99
C ALA A 73 5.51 4.73 -9.99
N LEU A 74 6.41 3.79 -10.32
CA LEU A 74 6.73 2.66 -9.45
C LEU A 74 7.33 3.11 -8.12
N ARG A 75 8.24 4.11 -8.11
CA ARG A 75 8.78 4.68 -6.86
C ARG A 75 7.71 5.30 -5.98
N ARG A 76 6.80 6.08 -6.57
CA ARG A 76 5.67 6.66 -5.83
C ARG A 76 4.71 5.58 -5.31
N LEU A 77 4.41 4.56 -6.13
CA LEU A 77 3.55 3.45 -5.74
C LEU A 77 4.16 2.57 -4.65
N GLU A 78 5.48 2.36 -4.65
CA GLU A 78 6.20 1.64 -3.59
C GLU A 78 5.99 2.32 -2.24
N LEU A 79 6.21 3.63 -2.17
CA LEU A 79 5.95 4.39 -0.96
C LEU A 79 4.46 4.44 -0.61
N ALA A 80 3.58 4.60 -1.61
CA ALA A 80 2.14 4.58 -1.38
C ALA A 80 1.69 3.25 -0.73
N ALA A 81 2.26 2.12 -1.14
CA ALA A 81 1.97 0.83 -0.55
C ALA A 81 2.38 0.76 0.92
N VAL A 82 3.55 1.31 1.28
CA VAL A 82 4.00 1.42 2.68
C VAL A 82 3.05 2.30 3.50
N LEU A 83 2.64 3.44 2.95
CA LEU A 83 1.70 4.34 3.62
C LEU A 83 0.31 3.70 3.76
N MET A 84 -0.18 2.98 2.75
CA MET A 84 -1.43 2.23 2.81
C MET A 84 -1.40 1.16 3.91
N ALA A 85 -0.29 0.45 4.07
CA ALA A 85 -0.13 -0.60 5.07
C ALA A 85 0.01 -0.06 6.51
N SER A 86 0.41 1.20 6.67
CA SER A 86 0.61 1.84 7.98
C SER A 86 -0.51 2.80 8.38
N THR A 87 -1.40 3.16 7.46
CA THR A 87 -2.48 4.14 7.70
C THR A 87 -3.84 3.44 7.83
N PRO A 88 -4.50 3.47 9.00
CA PRO A 88 -5.86 2.98 9.16
C PRO A 88 -6.83 3.66 8.20
N VAL A 89 -7.86 2.93 7.75
CA VAL A 89 -8.85 3.50 6.83
C VAL A 89 -9.66 4.60 7.50
N ALA A 90 -9.61 5.80 6.94
CA ALA A 90 -10.34 6.97 7.41
C ALA A 90 -10.71 7.91 6.25
N LEU A 91 -11.72 8.76 6.45
CA LEU A 91 -12.08 9.79 5.47
C LEU A 91 -10.88 10.72 5.21
N GLY A 92 -10.59 10.96 3.93
CA GLY A 92 -9.43 11.76 3.50
C GLY A 92 -8.06 11.09 3.66
N GLY A 93 -7.98 9.86 4.19
CA GLY A 93 -6.69 9.18 4.36
C GLY A 93 -6.01 8.85 3.03
N LEU A 94 -6.77 8.44 2.01
CA LEU A 94 -6.22 8.17 0.67
C LEU A 94 -5.58 9.42 0.03
N ASP A 95 -6.14 10.59 0.31
CA ASP A 95 -5.63 11.88 -0.16
C ASP A 95 -4.34 12.29 0.57
N ARG A 96 -4.24 11.97 1.87
CA ARG A 96 -2.97 12.08 2.62
C ARG A 96 -1.91 11.12 2.09
N ILE A 97 -2.28 9.86 1.81
CA ILE A 97 -1.39 8.85 1.21
C ILE A 97 -0.87 9.35 -0.14
N ALA A 98 -1.76 9.81 -1.01
CA ALA A 98 -1.39 10.33 -2.33
C ALA A 98 -0.37 11.47 -2.21
N ARG A 99 -0.63 12.47 -1.36
CA ARG A 99 0.32 13.57 -1.14
C ARG A 99 1.63 13.10 -0.52
N GLY A 100 1.56 12.21 0.46
CA GLY A 100 2.72 11.65 1.16
C GLY A 100 3.62 10.82 0.25
N SER A 101 3.07 10.23 -0.82
CA SER A 101 3.81 9.46 -1.80
C SER A 101 4.17 10.25 -3.08
N GLY A 102 4.06 11.58 -3.05
CA GLY A 102 4.50 12.44 -4.17
C GLY A 102 3.47 12.68 -5.27
N TYR A 103 2.23 12.24 -5.12
CA TYR A 103 1.14 12.58 -6.05
C TYR A 103 0.48 13.92 -5.72
N ARG A 104 -0.13 14.56 -6.72
CA ARG A 104 -0.90 15.80 -6.51
C ARG A 104 -2.24 15.54 -5.82
N GLY A 105 -2.79 14.34 -5.98
CA GLY A 105 -4.03 13.92 -5.36
C GLY A 105 -4.42 12.48 -5.70
N THR A 106 -5.57 12.06 -5.19
CA THR A 106 -6.06 10.67 -5.29
C THR A 106 -6.29 10.21 -6.73
N ALA A 107 -6.69 11.09 -7.64
CA ALA A 107 -6.94 10.73 -9.03
C ALA A 107 -5.66 10.32 -9.79
N GLU A 108 -4.53 10.95 -9.48
CA GLU A 108 -3.23 10.60 -10.07
C GLU A 108 -2.73 9.26 -9.52
N LEU A 109 -2.85 9.07 -8.20
CA LEU A 109 -2.56 7.79 -7.54
C LEU A 109 -3.43 6.65 -8.09
N ASP A 110 -4.75 6.86 -8.26
CA ASP A 110 -5.66 5.85 -8.80
C ASP A 110 -5.36 5.49 -10.26
N ARG A 111 -4.98 6.48 -11.07
CA ARG A 111 -4.55 6.26 -12.46
C ARG A 111 -3.34 5.32 -12.52
N ASP A 112 -2.32 5.57 -11.71
CA ASP A 112 -1.10 4.76 -11.68
C ASP A 112 -1.37 3.36 -11.09
N HIS A 113 -2.22 3.26 -10.07
CA HIS A 113 -2.66 1.97 -9.54
C HIS A 113 -3.37 1.13 -10.59
N ARG A 114 -4.30 1.72 -11.37
CA ARG A 114 -4.97 1.00 -12.45
C ARG A 114 -3.98 0.59 -13.54
N ARG A 115 -3.07 1.48 -13.92
CA ARG A 115 -2.11 1.25 -14.99
C ARG A 115 -1.07 0.18 -14.66
N HIS A 116 -0.52 0.22 -13.44
CA HIS A 116 0.64 -0.60 -13.07
C HIS A 116 0.32 -1.74 -12.09
N ARG A 117 -0.79 -1.66 -11.35
CA ARG A 117 -1.20 -2.69 -10.36
C ARG A 117 -2.55 -3.36 -10.69
N ARG A 118 -3.23 -2.93 -11.77
CA ARG A 118 -4.52 -3.47 -12.25
C ARG A 118 -5.62 -3.46 -11.17
N SER A 119 -5.60 -2.50 -10.26
CA SER A 119 -6.64 -2.31 -9.24
C SER A 119 -6.82 -0.82 -8.95
N SER A 120 -7.91 -0.43 -8.29
CA SER A 120 -8.04 0.93 -7.75
C SER A 120 -7.14 1.12 -6.52
N ALA A 121 -6.73 2.36 -6.28
CA ALA A 121 -5.94 2.73 -5.10
C ALA A 121 -6.75 2.54 -3.81
N LEU A 122 -8.05 2.84 -3.86
CA LEU A 122 -8.96 2.66 -2.72
C LEU A 122 -9.08 1.18 -2.33
N ALA A 123 -9.30 0.29 -3.31
CA ALA A 123 -9.39 -1.15 -3.03
C ALA A 123 -8.04 -1.74 -2.57
N ALA A 124 -6.92 -1.22 -3.08
CA ALA A 124 -5.60 -1.58 -2.58
C ALA A 124 -5.43 -1.18 -1.10
N TRP A 125 -5.81 0.05 -0.75
CA TRP A 125 -5.72 0.55 0.62
C TRP A 125 -6.59 -0.23 1.59
N PHE A 126 -7.87 -0.50 1.26
CA PHE A 126 -8.74 -1.32 2.12
C PHE A 126 -8.19 -2.74 2.37
N ARG A 127 -7.43 -3.31 1.43
CA ARG A 127 -6.80 -4.62 1.59
C ARG A 127 -5.53 -4.56 2.45
N ALA A 128 -4.78 -3.47 2.35
CA ALA A 128 -3.49 -3.31 3.02
C ALA A 128 -3.58 -2.67 4.41
N ALA A 129 -4.62 -1.87 4.67
CA ALA A 129 -4.73 -1.08 5.88
C ALA A 129 -4.71 -1.95 7.15
N PRO A 130 -4.07 -1.46 8.23
CA PRO A 130 -4.06 -2.16 9.49
C PRO A 130 -5.49 -2.30 9.98
N ARG A 131 -5.89 -3.54 10.30
CA ARG A 131 -7.18 -3.78 10.92
C ARG A 131 -7.06 -3.44 12.39
N PRO A 132 -8.07 -2.77 12.99
CA PRO A 132 -8.12 -2.70 14.45
C PRO A 132 -8.08 -4.14 14.95
N GLU A 133 -7.17 -4.43 15.87
CA GLU A 133 -7.23 -5.66 16.65
C GLU A 133 -8.66 -5.74 17.17
N ARG A 134 -9.43 -6.70 16.66
CA ARG A 134 -10.68 -7.06 17.32
C ARG A 134 -10.23 -7.46 18.70
N GLU A 135 -10.60 -6.67 19.72
CA GLU A 135 -10.39 -7.02 21.12
C GLU A 135 -10.58 -8.52 21.23
N HIS A 136 -9.51 -9.20 21.64
CA HIS A 136 -9.57 -10.58 22.02
C HIS A 136 -10.61 -10.62 23.13
N ARG A 137 -11.88 -10.90 22.80
CA ARG A 137 -12.90 -11.18 23.81
C ARG A 137 -12.25 -12.31 24.61
N PRO A 138 -11.89 -12.13 25.89
CA PRO A 138 -11.57 -13.28 26.70
C PRO A 138 -12.82 -14.15 26.59
N GLY A 139 -12.67 -15.30 25.93
CA GLY A 139 -13.73 -16.29 25.86
C GLY A 139 -14.16 -16.50 27.30
N ILE A 140 -15.44 -16.25 27.58
CA ILE A 140 -16.05 -16.77 28.80
C ILE A 140 -15.75 -18.27 28.75
N ARG A 141 -14.84 -18.71 29.62
CA ARG A 141 -14.52 -20.13 29.76
C ARG A 141 -15.86 -20.81 30.10
N PRO A 142 -16.35 -21.77 29.30
CA PRO A 142 -17.56 -22.51 29.64
C PRO A 142 -17.30 -23.54 30.75
N GLU A 143 -16.44 -23.21 31.72
CA GLU A 143 -16.15 -24.06 32.88
C GLU A 143 -16.85 -23.55 34.16
N GLU A 144 -17.29 -22.29 34.21
CA GLU A 144 -18.08 -21.78 35.35
C GLU A 144 -19.59 -22.06 35.23
N GLU A 145 -20.10 -22.30 34.01
CA GLU A 145 -21.53 -22.58 33.81
C GLU A 145 -21.92 -24.04 34.15
N LEU A 146 -20.93 -24.93 34.28
CA LEU A 146 -21.14 -26.34 34.65
C LEU A 146 -21.21 -26.58 36.17
N LEU A 147 -20.88 -25.59 37.00
CA LEU A 147 -21.04 -25.66 38.47
C LEU A 147 -22.39 -25.11 38.98
N ALA A 148 -23.17 -24.46 38.11
CA ALA A 148 -24.50 -23.93 38.46
C ALA A 148 -25.66 -24.89 38.10
N ALA A 149 -25.38 -26.03 37.47
CA ALA A 149 -26.39 -26.98 37.01
C ALA A 149 -26.40 -28.27 37.88
N ALA A 150 -26.71 -28.15 39.17
CA ALA A 150 -27.09 -29.28 40.01
C ALA A 150 -28.55 -29.11 40.48
N PRO A 151 -29.48 -30.00 40.09
CA PRO A 151 -30.85 -29.95 40.58
C PRO A 151 -30.93 -30.66 41.94
N GLY A 152 -31.23 -29.89 43.00
CA GLY A 152 -31.46 -30.42 44.34
C GLY A 152 -32.57 -29.60 45.02
N ALA A 153 -33.76 -30.20 45.09
CA ALA A 153 -35.00 -29.59 45.53
C ALA A 153 -34.99 -29.11 46.99
N ALA A 154 -35.52 -27.90 47.22
CA ALA A 154 -36.34 -27.56 48.39
C ALA A 154 -36.92 -26.13 48.26
N THR A 155 -38.14 -26.03 47.75
CA THR A 155 -39.08 -24.91 48.03
C THR A 155 -40.07 -25.49 49.05
N PRO A 156 -40.53 -24.77 50.10
CA PRO A 156 -41.26 -23.48 50.01
C PRO A 156 -40.85 -22.49 51.14
N ALA A 157 -41.31 -21.24 51.26
CA ALA A 157 -42.63 -20.67 51.02
C ALA A 157 -42.57 -19.13 50.85
N ARG A 158 -43.56 -18.58 50.14
CA ARG A 158 -44.03 -17.18 50.24
C ARG A 158 -45.01 -17.08 51.42
N PRO A 159 -45.13 -15.94 52.14
CA PRO A 159 -45.75 -14.70 51.63
C PRO A 159 -44.96 -13.45 52.10
N SER A 160 -45.22 -12.19 51.79
CA SER A 160 -46.45 -11.46 51.51
C SER A 160 -46.12 -10.11 50.86
N SER A 161 -47.10 -9.62 50.10
CA SER A 161 -47.29 -8.24 49.65
C SER A 161 -46.95 -7.17 50.70
N ILE A 162 -46.08 -6.21 50.36
CA ILE A 162 -46.23 -4.81 50.80
C ILE A 162 -45.97 -3.87 49.62
N ARG A 163 -47.06 -3.19 49.30
CA ARG A 163 -47.25 -2.03 48.44
C ARG A 163 -46.39 -0.84 48.92
N SER A 164 -45.66 -0.17 48.02
CA SER A 164 -45.50 1.29 48.05
C SER A 164 -44.96 1.83 46.72
N ALA A 165 -45.61 2.92 46.32
CA ALA A 165 -45.68 3.66 45.07
C ALA A 165 -44.37 4.42 44.66
N PRO A 166 -44.36 5.05 43.46
CA PRO A 166 -43.15 5.50 42.77
C PRO A 166 -42.72 6.91 43.18
N VAL A 167 -41.44 7.24 42.94
CA VAL A 167 -40.96 8.62 42.95
C VAL A 167 -40.12 8.89 41.71
N THR A 168 -40.71 9.66 40.80
CA THR A 168 -40.05 10.57 39.84
C THR A 168 -40.63 11.97 40.14
N PRO A 169 -40.11 13.09 39.60
CA PRO A 169 -38.83 13.39 38.93
C PRO A 169 -38.23 14.79 39.31
N LEU A 170 -37.20 15.21 38.56
CA LEU A 170 -36.99 16.58 38.01
C LEU A 170 -36.46 17.73 38.91
N ARG A 171 -35.27 18.26 38.54
CA ARG A 171 -34.92 19.70 38.29
C ARG A 171 -33.38 19.88 38.30
N ARG A 172 -32.75 20.86 37.64
CA ARG A 172 -33.10 21.91 36.67
C ARG A 172 -31.77 22.37 36.05
N ARG A 173 -31.80 22.78 34.77
CA ARG A 173 -30.76 23.60 34.14
C ARG A 173 -30.59 24.94 34.90
N ALA A 174 -29.36 25.42 34.93
CA ALA A 174 -29.04 26.84 34.98
C ALA A 174 -28.68 27.29 33.56
#